data_AF-A0A2V2PU53-F1
#
_entry.id   AF-A0A2V2PU53-F1
#
_cell.length_a   1.000
_cell.length_b   1.000
_cell.length_c   1.000
_cell.angle_alpha   90.00
_cell.angle_beta   90.00
_cell.angle_gamma   90.00
#
_symmetry.space_group_name_H-M   'P 1'
#
loop_
_entity.id
_entity.type
_entity.pdbx_description
1 polymer ?
#
loop_
_entity_poly.entity_id
_entity_poly.type
_entity_poly.pdbx_seq_one_letter_code
_entity_poly.pdbx_strand_id
1 'polypeptide(L)'
;MRGMGLSAIERPYDGCGKCLLGVRRLSRVKLATSSPERQRENVLTAAASVGAHIIGWADDWEVSGATDPVTRPSLGPWLRDERGP
;
A
#
# COMPACT_ATOMS: atom_id res chain seq x y z
N MET A 1 21.78 -12.61 -0.74
CA MET A 1 20.84 -11.47 -0.83
C MET A 1 20.76 -10.83 0.55
N ARG A 2 21.24 -9.59 0.71
CA ARG A 2 21.18 -8.91 2.01
C ARG A 2 19.71 -8.62 2.31
N GLY A 3 19.19 -9.18 3.41
CA GLY A 3 17.85 -8.87 3.89
C GLY A 3 17.77 -7.39 4.23
N MET A 4 17.12 -6.60 3.37
CA MET A 4 16.61 -5.30 3.77
C MET A 4 15.64 -5.55 4.91
N GLY A 5 15.92 -4.99 6.09
CA GLY A 5 14.97 -5.00 7.19
C GLY A 5 13.64 -4.40 6.69
N LEU A 6 12.51 -4.85 7.22
CA LEU A 6 11.18 -4.37 6.80
C LEU A 6 11.05 -2.83 6.88
N SER A 7 11.80 -2.19 7.77
CA SER A 7 11.94 -0.73 7.89
C SER A 7 12.66 -0.03 6.72
N ALA A 8 13.38 -0.77 5.86
CA ALA A 8 14.00 -0.24 4.65
C ALA A 8 13.08 -0.32 3.42
N ILE A 9 12.03 -1.16 3.51
CA ILE A 9 11.02 -1.31 2.47
C ILE A 9 9.94 -0.25 2.59
N GLU A 10 9.72 0.32 3.77
CA GLU A 10 8.87 1.50 3.94
C GLU A 10 9.74 2.71 4.23
N ARG A 11 9.74 3.67 3.31
CA ARG A 11 10.50 4.91 3.48
C ARG A 11 9.88 6.03 2.65
N PRO A 12 10.09 7.30 3.02
CA PRO A 12 9.57 8.43 2.26
C PRO A 12 10.02 8.39 0.79
N TYR A 13 9.26 9.07 -0.07
CA TYR A 13 9.65 9.25 -1.45
C TYR A 13 11.06 9.86 -1.57
N ASP A 14 11.94 9.14 -2.26
CA ASP A 14 13.34 9.50 -2.47
C ASP A 14 13.69 9.69 -3.96
N GLY A 15 12.71 9.53 -4.86
CA GLY A 15 12.91 9.66 -6.30
C GLY A 15 13.77 8.55 -6.93
N CYS A 16 14.02 7.42 -6.25
CA CYS A 16 14.91 6.37 -6.75
C CYS A 16 14.37 5.58 -7.96
N GLY A 17 13.21 5.95 -8.50
CA GLY A 17 12.54 5.28 -9.62
C GLY A 17 11.87 3.94 -9.26
N LYS A 18 11.86 3.56 -7.97
CA LYS A 18 11.20 2.34 -7.45
C LYS A 18 10.36 2.63 -6.21
N CYS A 19 9.68 3.78 -6.24
CA CYS A 19 8.74 4.24 -5.23
C CYS A 19 7.34 3.69 -5.56
N LEU A 20 6.73 2.94 -4.64
CA LEU A 20 5.42 2.33 -4.83
C LEU A 20 4.45 2.83 -3.77
N LEU A 21 3.18 2.93 -4.13
CA LEU A 21 2.09 3.12 -3.17
C LEU A 21 1.54 1.77 -2.75
N GLY A 22 1.52 1.48 -1.46
CA GLY A 22 0.87 0.28 -0.93
C GLY A 22 -0.65 0.48 -0.89
N VAL A 23 -1.42 -0.40 -1.51
CA VAL A 23 -2.89 -0.30 -1.54
C VAL A 23 -3.51 -1.50 -0.86
N ARG A 24 -4.39 -1.26 0.12
CA ARG A 24 -5.17 -2.31 0.79
C ARG A 24 -6.62 -1.91 0.86
N ARG A 25 -7.51 -2.86 0.60
CA ARG A 25 -8.95 -2.60 0.57
C ARG A 25 -9.73 -3.78 1.11
N LEU A 26 -10.65 -3.51 2.04
CA LEU A 26 -11.53 -4.53 2.61
C LEU A 26 -12.97 -4.03 2.59
N SER A 27 -13.89 -4.83 2.04
CA SER A 27 -15.32 -4.52 2.05
C SER A 27 -15.93 -4.61 3.44
N ARG A 28 -15.34 -5.44 4.32
CA ARG A 28 -15.73 -5.61 5.72
C ARG A 28 -14.48 -5.95 6.54
N VAL A 29 -14.28 -5.23 7.63
CA VAL A 29 -13.23 -5.40 8.62
C VAL A 29 -13.87 -6.12 9.81
N LYS A 30 -13.45 -7.35 10.05
CA LYS A 30 -13.79 -8.07 11.29
C LYS A 30 -12.55 -8.13 12.16
N LEU A 31 -12.70 -7.90 13.47
CA LEU A 31 -11.62 -8.00 14.46
C LEU A 31 -10.86 -9.34 14.41
N ALA A 32 -11.48 -10.41 13.89
CA ALA A 32 -10.90 -11.75 13.80
C ALA A 32 -10.14 -12.03 12.50
N THR A 33 -10.11 -11.13 11.52
CA THR A 33 -9.48 -11.41 10.23
C THR A 33 -8.02 -10.94 10.23
N SER A 34 -7.09 -11.89 10.17
CA SER A 34 -5.64 -11.72 9.89
C SER A 34 -5.33 -11.17 8.49
N SER A 35 -6.32 -10.55 7.83
CA SER A 35 -6.27 -10.15 6.42
C SER A 35 -5.47 -8.87 6.20
N PRO A 36 -5.61 -7.79 7.00
CA PRO A 36 -4.87 -6.55 6.76
C PRO A 36 -3.35 -6.67 6.93
N GLU A 37 -2.91 -7.37 7.97
CA GLU A 37 -1.49 -7.56 8.30
C GLU A 37 -0.84 -8.49 7.27
N ARG A 38 -1.49 -9.60 6.91
CA ARG A 38 -0.99 -10.50 5.86
C ARG A 38 -0.96 -9.84 4.48
N GLN A 39 -1.96 -9.02 4.14
CA GLN A 39 -1.94 -8.24 2.90
C GLN A 39 -0.74 -7.28 2.90
N ARG A 40 -0.47 -6.63 4.04
CA ARG A 40 0.69 -5.76 4.19
C ARG A 40 2.01 -6.51 3.98
N GLU A 41 2.18 -7.65 4.66
CA GLU A 41 3.38 -8.49 4.52
C GLU A 41 3.60 -8.96 3.08
N ASN A 42 2.52 -9.35 2.38
CA ASN A 42 2.59 -9.74 0.98
C ASN A 42 3.05 -8.57 0.09
N VAL A 43 2.51 -7.37 0.29
CA VAL A 43 2.89 -6.17 -0.46
C VAL A 43 4.35 -5.81 -0.19
N LEU A 44 4.80 -5.84 1.08
CA LEU A 44 6.19 -5.57 1.42
C LEU A 44 7.15 -6.61 0.82
N THR A 45 6.78 -7.89 0.86
CA THR A 45 7.57 -8.96 0.28
C THR A 45 7.70 -8.79 -1.24
N ALA A 46 6.59 -8.44 -1.91
CA ALA A 46 6.58 -8.16 -3.35
C ALA A 46 7.46 -6.94 -3.69
N ALA A 47 7.33 -5.82 -2.96
CA ALA A 47 8.17 -4.64 -3.16
C ALA A 47 9.66 -4.96 -2.95
N ALA A 48 9.99 -5.68 -1.88
CA ALA A 48 11.35 -6.12 -1.60
C ALA A 48 11.92 -7.00 -2.71
N SER A 49 11.11 -7.89 -3.30
CA SER A 49 11.56 -8.80 -4.36
C SER A 49 12.04 -8.09 -5.62
N VAL A 50 11.57 -6.86 -5.87
CA VAL A 50 11.96 -6.03 -7.02
C VAL A 50 12.92 -4.89 -6.64
N GLY A 51 13.35 -4.84 -5.37
CA GLY A 51 14.18 -3.77 -4.81
C GLY A 51 13.47 -2.42 -4.78
N ALA A 52 12.15 -2.42 -4.67
CA ALA A 52 11.32 -1.24 -4.51
C ALA A 52 11.03 -0.97 -3.02
N HIS A 53 10.40 0.17 -2.76
CA HIS A 53 9.93 0.56 -1.43
C HIS A 53 8.55 1.21 -1.50
N ILE A 54 7.84 1.15 -0.39
CA ILE A 54 6.53 1.74 -0.17
C ILE A 54 6.70 3.15 0.41
N ILE A 55 6.16 4.16 -0.30
CA ILE A 55 6.21 5.58 0.10
C ILE A 55 5.00 6.02 0.93
N GLY A 56 3.94 5.23 0.90
CA GLY A 56 2.71 5.50 1.61
C GLY A 56 1.73 4.35 1.47
N TRP A 57 0.67 4.41 2.27
CA TRP A 57 -0.42 3.43 2.23
C TRP A 57 -1.74 4.12 1.91
N ALA A 58 -2.48 3.55 0.97
CA ALA A 58 -3.88 3.83 0.70
C ALA A 58 -4.71 2.67 1.27
N ASP A 59 -5.22 2.89 2.48
CA ASP A 59 -6.02 1.92 3.22
C ASP A 59 -7.51 2.25 3.13
N ASP A 60 -8.24 1.45 2.37
CA ASP A 60 -9.68 1.60 2.13
C ASP A 60 -10.45 0.52 2.91
N TRP A 61 -10.76 0.82 4.18
CA TRP A 61 -11.54 -0.05 5.07
C TRP A 61 -13.04 0.16 4.90
N GLU A 62 -13.83 -0.91 4.98
CA GLU A 62 -15.28 -0.89 4.71
C GLU A 62 -15.64 -0.36 3.30
N VAL A 63 -14.72 -0.51 2.33
CA VAL A 63 -14.93 -0.07 0.95
C VAL A 63 -15.18 -1.28 0.06
N SER A 64 -16.29 -1.26 -0.66
CA SER A 64 -16.65 -2.31 -1.62
C SER A 64 -15.57 -2.46 -2.72
N GLY A 65 -15.31 -3.70 -3.12
CA GLY A 65 -14.47 -3.97 -4.29
C GLY A 65 -15.01 -3.39 -5.61
N ALA A 66 -16.33 -3.12 -5.67
CA ALA A 66 -16.98 -2.49 -6.82
C ALA A 66 -16.81 -0.96 -6.85
N THR A 67 -16.33 -0.33 -5.78
CA THR A 67 -16.08 1.12 -5.75
C THR A 67 -14.93 1.46 -6.70
N ASP A 68 -15.18 2.43 -7.59
CA ASP A 68 -14.21 2.97 -8.54
C ASP A 68 -12.94 3.43 -7.79
N PRO A 69 -11.75 2.89 -8.14
CA PRO A 69 -10.47 3.26 -7.53
C PRO A 69 -10.22 4.77 -7.43
N VAL A 70 -10.64 5.56 -8.43
CA VAL A 70 -10.40 7.01 -8.51
C VAL A 70 -11.23 7.79 -7.47
N THR A 71 -12.36 7.20 -7.04
CA THR A 71 -13.28 7.79 -6.06
C THR A 71 -13.12 7.23 -4.65
N ARG A 72 -12.18 6.28 -4.44
CA ARG A 72 -11.95 5.70 -3.12
C ARG A 72 -11.39 6.74 -2.15
N PRO A 73 -11.80 6.73 -0.87
CA PRO A 73 -11.36 7.71 0.11
C PRO A 73 -9.84 7.83 0.26
N SER A 74 -9.13 6.70 0.32
CA SER A 74 -7.68 6.70 0.55
C SER A 74 -6.88 6.65 -0.74
N LEU A 75 -7.30 5.84 -1.72
CA LEU A 75 -6.58 5.70 -3.00
C LEU A 75 -6.86 6.84 -3.98
N GLY A 76 -8.09 7.34 -4.03
CA GLY A 76 -8.53 8.34 -5.01
C GLY A 76 -7.67 9.61 -5.04
N PRO A 77 -7.32 10.22 -3.89
CA PRO A 77 -6.45 11.41 -3.87
C PRO A 77 -5.07 11.21 -4.52
N TRP A 78 -4.49 10.00 -4.43
CA TRP A 78 -3.22 9.69 -5.11
C TRP A 78 -3.39 9.60 -6.63
N LEU A 79 -4.52 9.06 -7.09
CA LEU A 79 -4.81 8.90 -8.52
C LEU A 79 -5.26 10.20 -9.19
N ARG A 80 -5.80 11.14 -8.41
CA ARG A 80 -6.27 12.45 -8.87
C ARG A 80 -5.24 13.56 -8.71
N ASP A 81 -4.01 13.22 -8.32
CA ASP A 81 -2.91 14.17 -8.08
C ASP A 81 -3.23 15.22 -6.99
N GLU A 82 -4.14 14.87 -6.08
CA GLU A 82 -4.47 15.69 -4.90
C GLU A 82 -3.55 15.36 -3.72
N ARG A 83 -2.88 14.20 -3.80
CA ARG A 83 -1.90 13.72 -2.85
C ARG A 83 -0.66 13.29 -3.61
N GLY A 84 0.42 14.06 -3.45
CA GLY A 84 1.71 13.77 -4.06
C GLY A 84 2.45 12.61 -3.39
N PRO A 85 3.53 12.12 -4.04
CA PRO A 85 4.48 11.18 -3.45
C PRO A 85 5.19 11.74 -2.20
#